data_AF-A0A7J8KBV9-F1
#
_entry.id   AF-A0A7J8KBV9-F1
#
_cell.length_a   1.000
_cell.length_b   1.000
_cell.length_c   1.000
_cell.angle_alpha   90.00
_cell.angle_beta   90.00
_cell.angle_gamma   90.00
#
_symmetry.space_group_name_H-M   'P 1'
#
loop_
_entity.id
_entity.type
_entity.pdbx_description
1 polymer ?
#
loop_
_entity_poly.entity_id
_entity_poly.type
_entity_poly.pdbx_seq_one_letter_code
_entity_poly.pdbx_strand_id
1 'polypeptide(L)'
;MFHGTVTKELTSHEEWSHYNENIIEDQKDFVFMKFSGLHLKSMENLRSCISLRVCIFSNNFITDISPLQSCIKLVKLDLHGNQVKSLPDTKFWSGLKKLQLLYLHDNGFAKLRNICMLSACPSLIALTMFDCPVSLKKGYRHVLVNSIWTLKALDHHVISDEEIIQNWHLPERFKTYNHRLFFNFCPALKKGSTYEDEINNIKYVISKINEIMAHNSPVLIVQRWIRGFLVRKSLSSLFLYKKHQEKFINEYETKQIYIHKRYEDKFFKDLFFQPETNITGKLARWKHE
;
A
#
# COMPACT_ATOMS: atom_id res chain seq x y z
N MET A 1 -6.93 26.09 -42.34
CA MET A 1 -7.80 24.90 -42.30
C MET A 1 -6.99 23.72 -42.81
N PHE A 2 -6.54 22.82 -41.94
CA PHE A 2 -5.95 21.55 -42.36
C PHE A 2 -6.58 20.45 -41.51
N HIS A 3 -7.60 19.82 -42.09
CA HIS A 3 -8.07 18.50 -41.68
C HIS A 3 -7.08 17.50 -42.31
N GLY A 4 -6.11 17.06 -41.51
CA GLY A 4 -5.14 16.04 -41.91
C GLY A 4 -5.65 14.66 -41.51
N THR A 5 -6.15 13.95 -42.50
CA THR A 5 -6.24 12.48 -42.62
C THR A 5 -5.42 11.68 -41.60
N VAL A 6 -6.11 11.06 -40.63
CA VAL A 6 -5.58 9.95 -39.83
C VAL A 6 -6.43 8.73 -40.11
N THR A 7 -6.25 8.10 -41.26
CA THR A 7 -6.71 6.72 -41.49
C THR A 7 -5.84 6.10 -42.57
N LYS A 8 -5.14 5.00 -42.22
CA LYS A 8 -4.40 4.03 -43.05
C LYS A 8 -2.87 4.07 -43.15
N GLU A 9 -2.15 5.11 -42.74
CA GLU A 9 -0.67 5.08 -42.82
C GLU A 9 0.04 4.51 -41.58
N LEU A 10 -0.66 4.27 -40.48
CA LEU A 10 -0.08 3.67 -39.26
C LEU A 10 -0.01 2.13 -39.28
N THR A 11 -0.43 1.48 -40.37
CA THR A 11 -0.51 0.00 -40.46
C THR A 11 0.51 -0.62 -41.43
N SER A 12 1.41 0.15 -42.05
CA SER A 12 2.34 -0.37 -43.07
C SER A 12 3.75 0.22 -43.01
N HIS A 13 4.29 0.46 -41.81
CA HIS A 13 5.73 0.66 -41.65
C HIS A 13 6.34 -0.60 -41.02
N GLU A 14 7.20 -1.29 -41.78
CA GLU A 14 7.82 -2.57 -41.42
C GLU A 14 8.67 -2.52 -40.14
N GLU A 15 9.02 -1.34 -39.64
CA GLU A 15 9.77 -1.14 -38.38
C GLU A 15 8.93 -1.34 -37.10
N TRP A 16 7.60 -1.49 -37.21
CA TRP A 16 6.71 -1.67 -36.04
C TRP A 16 6.24 -3.12 -35.84
N SER A 17 6.72 -4.05 -36.66
CA SER A 17 6.37 -5.48 -36.58
C SER A 17 6.77 -6.12 -35.24
N HIS A 18 7.84 -5.65 -34.60
CA HIS A 18 8.28 -6.18 -33.30
C HIS A 18 7.47 -5.70 -32.08
N TYR A 19 6.56 -4.73 -32.24
CA TYR A 19 5.66 -4.28 -31.17
C TYR A 19 4.27 -4.94 -31.23
N ASN A 20 3.99 -5.74 -32.26
CA ASN A 20 2.64 -6.18 -32.62
C ASN A 20 2.34 -7.68 -32.41
N GLU A 21 3.17 -8.44 -31.70
CA GLU A 21 2.90 -9.88 -31.47
C GLU A 21 1.75 -10.19 -30.50
N ASN A 22 1.04 -9.18 -29.96
CA ASN A 22 -0.13 -9.41 -29.08
C ASN A 22 -1.41 -8.69 -29.54
N ILE A 23 -1.58 -8.42 -30.83
CA ILE A 23 -2.87 -7.96 -31.36
C ILE A 23 -3.78 -9.19 -31.55
N ILE A 24 -4.55 -9.52 -30.50
CA ILE A 24 -5.78 -10.29 -30.67
C ILE A 24 -6.90 -9.26 -30.85
N GLU A 25 -7.40 -9.17 -32.07
CA GLU A 25 -8.66 -8.51 -32.40
C GLU A 25 -9.79 -9.23 -31.68
N ASP A 26 -10.22 -8.69 -30.54
CA ASP A 26 -11.62 -8.54 -30.11
C ASP A 26 -11.66 -8.11 -28.63
N GLN A 27 -12.10 -6.87 -28.40
CA GLN A 27 -12.06 -6.14 -27.10
C GLN A 27 -10.66 -5.93 -26.52
N LYS A 28 -10.03 -4.82 -26.93
CA LYS A 28 -8.67 -4.40 -26.56
C LYS A 28 -8.50 -4.15 -25.04
N ASP A 29 -8.16 -5.21 -24.31
CA ASP A 29 -7.74 -5.27 -22.91
C ASP A 29 -6.35 -4.63 -22.67
N PHE A 30 -6.14 -3.39 -23.10
CA PHE A 30 -4.89 -2.71 -22.82
C PHE A 30 -4.78 -2.36 -21.34
N VAL A 31 -3.89 -3.07 -20.63
CA VAL A 31 -3.59 -2.82 -19.21
C VAL A 31 -2.53 -1.72 -19.04
N PHE A 32 -1.65 -1.57 -20.03
CA PHE A 32 -0.50 -0.68 -20.03
C PHE A 32 -0.40 0.06 -21.37
N MET A 33 -0.22 1.38 -21.32
CA MET A 33 0.08 2.19 -22.50
C MET A 33 1.18 3.19 -22.19
N LYS A 34 2.14 3.29 -23.12
CA LYS A 34 3.24 4.23 -23.04
C LYS A 34 3.45 4.89 -24.40
N PHE A 35 3.13 6.17 -24.46
CA PHE A 35 3.33 7.02 -25.63
C PHE A 35 4.04 8.29 -25.19
N SER A 36 5.36 8.35 -25.38
CA SER A 36 6.18 9.49 -24.95
C SER A 36 6.86 10.14 -26.14
N GLY A 37 6.78 11.47 -26.25
CA GLY A 37 7.46 12.21 -27.32
C GLY A 37 6.89 12.00 -28.72
N LEU A 38 5.60 11.69 -28.85
CA LEU A 38 4.94 11.39 -30.13
C LEU A 38 4.08 12.56 -30.67
N HIS A 39 4.18 13.73 -30.06
CA HIS A 39 3.44 14.94 -30.46
C HIS A 39 1.91 14.76 -30.52
N LEU A 40 1.38 13.83 -29.71
CA LEU A 40 -0.05 13.54 -29.68
C LEU A 40 -0.84 14.73 -29.12
N LYS A 41 -1.97 15.05 -29.77
CA LYS A 41 -2.87 16.14 -29.36
C LYS A 41 -4.16 15.65 -28.70
N SER A 42 -4.62 14.46 -29.05
CA SER A 42 -5.87 13.87 -28.54
C SER A 42 -5.67 12.45 -28.03
N MET A 43 -6.47 12.08 -27.04
CA MET A 43 -6.54 10.75 -26.42
C MET A 43 -7.90 10.06 -26.65
N GLU A 44 -8.68 10.50 -27.64
CA GLU A 44 -10.05 10.00 -27.88
C GLU A 44 -10.18 8.47 -27.97
N ASN A 45 -9.15 7.81 -28.53
CA ASN A 45 -9.10 6.35 -28.65
C ASN A 45 -9.07 5.60 -27.30
N LEU A 46 -8.79 6.29 -26.19
CA LEU A 46 -8.77 5.70 -24.84
C LEU A 46 -10.15 5.60 -24.19
N ARG A 47 -11.19 6.16 -24.81
CA ARG A 47 -12.55 6.19 -24.24
C ARG A 47 -13.13 4.80 -23.98
N SER A 48 -12.69 3.78 -24.71
CA SER A 48 -13.14 2.39 -24.55
C SER A 48 -12.22 1.54 -23.67
N CYS A 49 -11.10 2.07 -23.18
CA CYS A 49 -10.06 1.29 -22.48
C CYS A 49 -10.36 1.09 -20.98
N ILE A 50 -11.42 0.33 -20.66
CA ILE A 50 -11.89 0.12 -19.28
C ILE A 50 -10.87 -0.65 -18.42
N SER A 51 -10.04 -1.48 -19.05
CA SER A 51 -9.04 -2.33 -18.38
C SER A 51 -7.71 -1.61 -18.09
N LEU A 52 -7.54 -0.35 -18.49
CA LEU A 52 -6.30 0.40 -18.35
C LEU A 52 -5.91 0.61 -16.88
N ARG A 53 -4.67 0.25 -16.53
CA ARG A 53 -4.10 0.39 -15.17
C ARG A 53 -2.96 1.39 -15.11
N VAL A 54 -2.11 1.43 -16.13
CA VAL A 54 -0.98 2.35 -16.19
C VAL A 54 -0.99 3.07 -17.52
N CYS A 55 -1.06 4.40 -17.46
CA CYS A 55 -1.16 5.28 -18.62
C CYS A 55 -0.02 6.30 -18.56
N ILE A 56 0.89 6.24 -19.53
CA ILE A 56 2.05 7.14 -19.64
C ILE A 56 1.98 7.87 -20.97
N PHE A 57 1.69 9.17 -20.93
CA PHE A 57 1.55 10.05 -22.08
C PHE A 57 2.45 11.30 -21.94
N SER A 58 3.66 11.12 -21.41
CA SER A 58 4.58 12.21 -21.15
C SER A 58 5.14 12.87 -22.42
N ASN A 59 5.49 14.16 -22.35
CA ASN A 59 6.11 14.91 -23.44
C ASN A 59 5.29 14.87 -24.74
N ASN A 60 4.00 15.16 -24.66
CA ASN A 60 3.10 15.28 -25.81
C ASN A 60 2.45 16.68 -25.82
N PHE A 61 1.45 16.89 -26.67
CA PHE A 61 0.73 18.14 -26.79
C PHE A 61 -0.73 18.00 -26.38
N ILE A 62 -1.00 17.17 -25.37
CA ILE A 62 -2.36 16.85 -24.98
C ILE A 62 -2.94 18.01 -24.18
N THR A 63 -4.15 18.40 -24.53
CA THR A 63 -4.89 19.49 -23.88
C THR A 63 -6.07 19.00 -23.07
N ASP A 64 -6.68 17.89 -23.47
CA ASP A 64 -7.88 17.33 -22.83
C ASP A 64 -7.64 15.87 -22.38
N ILE A 65 -8.09 15.57 -21.17
CA ILE A 65 -7.99 14.27 -20.51
C ILE A 65 -9.36 13.62 -20.27
N SER A 66 -10.45 14.27 -20.73
CA SER A 66 -11.81 13.74 -20.65
C SER A 66 -11.98 12.30 -21.17
N PRO A 67 -11.25 11.82 -22.20
CA PRO A 67 -11.40 10.44 -22.68
C PRO A 67 -11.04 9.36 -21.64
N LEU A 68 -10.30 9.69 -20.58
CA LEU A 68 -9.91 8.74 -19.54
C LEU A 68 -11.03 8.46 -18.51
N GLN A 69 -12.21 9.06 -18.67
CA GLN A 69 -13.32 8.96 -17.69
C GLN A 69 -13.77 7.52 -17.43
N SER A 70 -13.70 6.64 -18.43
CA SER A 70 -14.10 5.24 -18.37
C SER A 70 -13.03 4.32 -17.75
N CYS A 71 -11.80 4.81 -17.56
CA CYS A 71 -10.65 4.04 -17.07
C CYS A 71 -10.69 3.84 -15.55
N ILE A 72 -11.74 3.18 -15.03
CA ILE A 72 -11.98 2.99 -13.59
C ILE A 72 -10.89 2.18 -12.86
N LYS A 73 -10.08 1.41 -13.60
CA LYS A 73 -9.00 0.57 -13.05
C LYS A 73 -7.63 1.27 -13.03
N LEU A 74 -7.56 2.54 -13.44
CA LEU A 74 -6.31 3.29 -13.54
C LEU A 74 -5.65 3.47 -12.16
N VAL A 75 -4.36 3.15 -12.08
CA VAL A 75 -3.52 3.21 -10.87
C VAL A 75 -2.48 4.32 -10.98
N LYS A 76 -1.87 4.47 -12.16
CA LYS A 76 -0.88 5.51 -12.46
C LYS A 76 -1.26 6.24 -13.73
N LEU A 77 -1.27 7.57 -13.66
CA LEU A 77 -1.44 8.46 -14.80
C LEU A 77 -0.26 9.42 -14.86
N ASP A 78 0.50 9.36 -15.94
CA ASP A 78 1.61 10.25 -16.21
C ASP A 78 1.32 11.11 -17.44
N LEU A 79 1.18 12.41 -17.21
CA LEU A 79 0.88 13.43 -18.21
C LEU A 79 1.87 14.60 -18.13
N HIS A 80 3.08 14.38 -17.62
CA HIS A 80 4.06 15.48 -17.56
C HIS A 80 4.49 15.96 -18.95
N GLY A 81 4.89 17.24 -19.06
CA GLY A 81 5.33 17.82 -20.32
C GLY A 81 4.20 17.85 -21.36
N ASN A 82 3.00 18.25 -20.95
CA ASN A 82 1.83 18.40 -21.81
C ASN A 82 1.26 19.83 -21.74
N GLN A 83 0.20 20.09 -22.49
CA GLN A 83 -0.44 21.42 -22.56
C GLN A 83 -1.78 21.46 -21.82
N VAL A 84 -1.94 20.67 -20.77
CA VAL A 84 -3.20 20.62 -20.00
C VAL A 84 -3.34 21.90 -19.17
N LYS A 85 -4.42 22.65 -19.41
CA LYS A 85 -4.70 23.93 -18.73
C LYS A 85 -5.81 23.83 -17.68
N SER A 86 -6.70 22.87 -17.85
CA SER A 86 -7.86 22.63 -16.98
C SER A 86 -8.05 21.15 -16.77
N LEU A 87 -8.37 20.77 -15.53
CA LEU A 87 -8.79 19.41 -15.20
C LEU A 87 -10.31 19.31 -15.38
N PRO A 88 -10.82 18.12 -15.72
CA PRO A 88 -12.26 17.84 -15.77
C PRO A 88 -12.91 17.91 -14.39
N ASP A 89 -14.24 17.92 -14.38
CA ASP A 89 -15.08 18.05 -13.19
C ASP A 89 -14.85 16.95 -12.15
N THR A 90 -15.32 17.18 -10.92
CA THR A 90 -15.24 16.23 -9.79
C THR A 90 -15.83 14.85 -10.10
N LYS A 91 -16.84 14.76 -10.98
CA LYS A 91 -17.44 13.48 -11.43
C LYS A 91 -16.45 12.58 -12.16
N PHE A 92 -15.51 13.17 -12.89
CA PHE A 92 -14.46 12.41 -13.57
C PHE A 92 -13.53 11.76 -12.54
N TRP A 93 -13.05 12.56 -11.58
CA TRP A 93 -12.08 12.13 -10.58
C TRP A 93 -12.65 11.15 -9.56
N SER A 94 -13.93 11.28 -9.20
CA SER A 94 -14.60 10.33 -8.30
C SER A 94 -14.77 8.94 -8.93
N GLY A 95 -14.78 8.84 -10.26
CA GLY A 95 -14.79 7.57 -10.99
C GLY A 95 -13.47 6.81 -10.92
N LEU A 96 -12.34 7.51 -10.75
CA LEU A 96 -10.99 6.94 -10.72
C LEU A 96 -10.63 6.39 -9.34
N LYS A 97 -11.34 5.35 -8.91
CA LYS A 97 -11.27 4.78 -7.54
C LYS A 97 -9.94 4.14 -7.17
N LYS A 98 -9.08 3.85 -8.14
CA LYS A 98 -7.79 3.16 -7.95
C LYS A 98 -6.59 4.04 -8.24
N LEU A 99 -6.79 5.30 -8.65
CA LEU A 99 -5.70 6.18 -9.03
C LEU A 99 -4.89 6.55 -7.80
N GLN A 100 -3.60 6.19 -7.79
CA GLN A 100 -2.69 6.38 -6.67
C GLN A 100 -1.59 7.39 -6.99
N LEU A 101 -1.05 7.36 -8.22
CA LEU A 101 0.00 8.27 -8.67
C LEU A 101 -0.48 9.10 -9.86
N LEU A 102 -0.34 10.42 -9.74
CA LEU A 102 -0.71 11.37 -10.78
C LEU A 102 0.44 12.34 -11.05
N TYR A 103 0.99 12.31 -12.26
CA TYR A 103 2.03 13.24 -12.68
C TYR A 103 1.50 14.27 -13.66
N LEU A 104 1.51 15.53 -13.23
CA LEU A 104 0.98 16.69 -13.94
C LEU A 104 1.97 17.87 -13.96
N HIS A 105 3.25 17.63 -13.65
CA HIS A 105 4.27 18.67 -13.70
C HIS A 105 4.52 19.11 -15.15
N ASP A 106 5.12 20.28 -15.33
CA ASP A 106 5.39 20.86 -16.65
C ASP A 106 4.13 20.89 -17.54
N ASN A 107 3.07 21.52 -17.02
CA ASN A 107 1.78 21.72 -17.69
C ASN A 107 1.28 23.16 -17.51
N GLY A 108 0.27 23.53 -18.29
CA GLY A 108 -0.27 24.89 -18.38
C GLY A 108 -1.24 25.32 -17.26
N PHE A 109 -1.18 24.73 -16.06
CA PHE A 109 -2.12 25.07 -14.98
C PHE A 109 -1.85 26.46 -14.39
N ALA A 110 -2.78 27.41 -14.60
CA ALA A 110 -2.66 28.77 -14.08
C ALA A 110 -3.54 29.08 -12.85
N LYS A 111 -4.68 28.39 -12.69
CA LYS A 111 -5.68 28.67 -11.65
C LYS A 111 -5.74 27.54 -10.61
N LEU A 112 -5.54 27.88 -9.33
CA LEU A 112 -5.67 26.94 -8.20
C LEU A 112 -7.04 26.28 -8.14
N ARG A 113 -8.12 27.03 -8.43
CA ARG A 113 -9.50 26.53 -8.42
C ARG A 113 -9.70 25.31 -9.31
N ASN A 114 -8.99 25.22 -10.44
CA ASN A 114 -9.09 24.10 -11.36
C ASN A 114 -8.53 22.80 -10.75
N ILE A 115 -7.61 22.92 -9.79
CA ILE A 115 -6.91 21.80 -9.17
C ILE A 115 -7.70 21.25 -7.97
N CYS A 116 -8.52 22.09 -7.33
CA CYS A 116 -9.43 21.66 -6.27
C CYS A 116 -10.38 20.53 -6.72
N MET A 117 -10.59 20.32 -8.03
CA MET A 117 -11.36 19.18 -8.56
C MET A 117 -10.75 17.83 -8.20
N LEU A 118 -9.42 17.77 -7.98
CA LEU A 118 -8.71 16.56 -7.55
C LEU A 118 -9.09 16.11 -6.14
N SER A 119 -9.71 16.98 -5.32
CA SER A 119 -10.24 16.61 -4.00
C SER A 119 -11.23 15.44 -4.05
N ALA A 120 -11.88 15.23 -5.20
CA ALA A 120 -12.81 14.14 -5.42
C ALA A 120 -12.11 12.77 -5.65
N CYS A 121 -10.78 12.72 -5.77
CA CYS A 121 -10.04 11.47 -5.92
C CYS A 121 -9.98 10.68 -4.59
N PRO A 122 -10.58 9.48 -4.51
CA PRO A 122 -10.67 8.75 -3.23
C PRO A 122 -9.37 8.05 -2.82
N SER A 123 -8.44 7.83 -3.75
CA SER A 123 -7.25 6.97 -3.53
C SER A 123 -5.92 7.63 -3.89
N LEU A 124 -5.89 8.93 -4.18
CA LEU A 124 -4.69 9.61 -4.67
C LEU A 124 -3.65 9.72 -3.55
N ILE A 125 -2.46 9.17 -3.76
CA ILE A 125 -1.38 9.09 -2.76
C ILE A 125 -0.28 10.11 -3.07
N ALA A 126 0.12 10.23 -4.34
CA ALA A 126 1.20 11.13 -4.73
C ALA A 126 0.83 11.94 -5.97
N LEU A 127 1.16 13.23 -5.94
CA LEU A 127 0.86 14.20 -6.98
C LEU A 127 2.12 15.02 -7.29
N THR A 128 2.41 15.24 -8.57
CA THR A 128 3.45 16.20 -8.99
C THR A 128 2.85 17.27 -9.86
N MET A 129 3.15 18.51 -9.55
CA MET A 129 2.61 19.72 -10.19
C MET A 129 3.62 20.89 -10.14
N PHE A 130 4.90 20.59 -9.89
CA PHE A 130 6.00 21.53 -10.06
C PHE A 130 6.12 21.99 -11.54
N ASP A 131 6.82 23.09 -11.77
CA ASP A 131 6.95 23.70 -13.11
C ASP A 131 5.63 24.01 -13.82
N CYS A 132 4.57 24.24 -13.05
CA CYS A 132 3.30 24.77 -13.54
C CYS A 132 3.14 26.24 -13.10
N PRO A 133 2.50 27.13 -13.86
CA PRO A 133 2.31 28.53 -13.45
C PRO A 133 1.62 28.70 -12.09
N VAL A 134 0.86 27.71 -11.65
CA VAL A 134 0.21 27.66 -10.34
C VAL A 134 1.18 27.43 -9.17
N SER A 135 2.30 26.73 -9.37
CA SER A 135 3.27 26.42 -8.31
C SER A 135 3.96 27.69 -7.79
N LEU A 136 4.04 28.73 -8.61
CA LEU A 136 4.57 30.06 -8.27
C LEU A 136 3.67 30.84 -7.30
N LYS A 137 2.41 30.42 -7.10
CA LYS A 137 1.48 31.13 -6.21
C LYS A 137 1.79 30.84 -4.74
N LYS A 138 1.82 31.90 -3.93
CA LYS A 138 1.95 31.76 -2.46
C LYS A 138 0.81 30.90 -1.90
N GLY A 139 1.16 29.96 -1.03
CA GLY A 139 0.20 29.05 -0.41
C GLY A 139 -0.31 27.91 -1.29
N TYR A 140 0.21 27.76 -2.53
CA TYR A 140 -0.15 26.64 -3.43
C TYR A 140 -0.11 25.28 -2.73
N ARG A 141 1.01 24.97 -2.07
CA ARG A 141 1.21 23.70 -1.37
C ARG A 141 0.18 23.49 -0.25
N HIS A 142 0.01 24.49 0.60
CA HIS A 142 -0.97 24.44 1.71
C HIS A 142 -2.40 24.23 1.20
N VAL A 143 -2.78 24.92 0.11
CA VAL A 143 -4.12 24.75 -0.48
C VAL A 143 -4.31 23.34 -1.02
N LEU A 144 -3.32 22.77 -1.72
CA LEU A 144 -3.44 21.42 -2.26
C LEU A 144 -3.49 20.34 -1.18
N VAL A 145 -2.58 20.41 -0.20
CA VAL A 145 -2.52 19.45 0.91
C VAL A 145 -3.85 19.43 1.67
N ASN A 146 -4.43 20.61 1.94
CA ASN A 146 -5.71 20.69 2.65
C ASN A 146 -6.94 20.42 1.77
N SER A 147 -6.82 20.54 0.45
CA SER A 147 -7.91 20.20 -0.48
C SER A 147 -7.97 18.70 -0.76
N ILE A 148 -6.83 18.00 -0.79
CA ILE A 148 -6.73 16.59 -1.16
C ILE A 148 -6.30 15.78 0.07
N TRP A 149 -7.27 15.38 0.88
CA TRP A 149 -7.02 14.70 2.16
C TRP A 149 -6.29 13.36 2.04
N THR A 150 -6.42 12.68 0.90
CA THR A 150 -5.80 11.37 0.65
C THR A 150 -4.32 11.46 0.32
N LEU A 151 -3.84 12.66 -0.02
CA LEU A 151 -2.50 12.91 -0.50
C LEU A 151 -1.47 12.73 0.62
N LYS A 152 -0.36 12.05 0.27
CA LYS A 152 0.76 11.76 1.17
C LYS A 152 2.07 12.40 0.71
N ALA A 153 2.24 12.59 -0.59
CA ALA A 153 3.41 13.25 -1.16
C ALA A 153 2.99 14.23 -2.24
N LEU A 154 3.63 15.40 -2.25
CA LEU A 154 3.41 16.45 -3.24
C LEU A 154 4.76 16.95 -3.78
N ASP A 155 4.89 16.98 -5.09
CA ASP A 155 6.07 17.40 -5.83
C ASP A 155 7.30 16.55 -5.44
N HIS A 156 8.33 17.14 -4.84
CA HIS A 156 9.54 16.42 -4.42
C HIS A 156 9.58 16.11 -2.92
N HIS A 157 8.48 16.32 -2.19
CA HIS A 157 8.47 16.18 -0.73
C HIS A 157 7.25 15.41 -0.22
N VAL A 158 7.49 14.50 0.72
CA VAL A 158 6.46 13.88 1.55
C VAL A 158 5.82 14.96 2.44
N ILE A 159 4.50 14.92 2.59
CA ILE A 159 3.75 15.90 3.37
C ILE A 159 4.07 15.70 4.86
N SER A 160 4.42 16.79 5.53
CA SER A 160 4.61 16.82 6.98
C SER A 160 3.32 17.15 7.71
N ASP A 161 3.18 16.68 8.94
CA ASP A 161 2.00 16.95 9.77
C ASP A 161 1.79 18.46 10.04
N GLU A 162 2.86 19.28 10.04
CA GLU A 162 2.80 20.75 10.14
C GLU A 162 2.03 21.39 8.97
N GLU A 163 2.00 20.77 7.79
CA GLU A 163 1.26 21.29 6.62
C GLU A 163 -0.25 21.00 6.73
N ILE A 164 -0.60 19.94 7.46
CA ILE A 164 -1.98 19.44 7.62
C ILE A 164 -2.65 20.13 8.80
N ILE A 165 -1.95 20.27 9.93
CA ILE A 165 -2.49 20.83 11.16
C ILE A 165 -2.02 22.27 11.29
N GLN A 166 -2.94 23.20 11.07
CA GLN A 166 -2.67 24.63 11.18
C GLN A 166 -2.19 25.01 12.58
N ASN A 167 -1.20 25.90 12.65
CA ASN A 167 -0.60 26.42 13.87
C ASN A 167 0.12 25.35 14.73
N TRP A 168 0.48 24.21 14.16
CA TRP A 168 1.28 23.21 14.89
C TRP A 168 2.77 23.41 14.67
N HIS A 169 3.45 24.02 15.64
CA HIS A 169 4.90 24.19 15.59
C HIS A 169 5.62 22.92 16.05
N LEU A 170 6.26 22.25 15.09
CA LEU A 170 7.03 21.03 15.34
C LEU A 170 8.54 21.30 15.44
N PRO A 171 9.29 20.45 16.17
CA PRO A 171 10.75 20.46 16.16
C PRO A 171 11.32 20.32 14.74
N GLU A 172 12.54 20.81 14.52
CA GLU A 172 13.21 20.85 13.21
C GLU A 172 13.15 19.52 12.45
N ARG A 173 13.23 18.40 13.17
CA ARG A 173 13.11 17.04 12.62
C ARG A 173 11.84 16.81 11.78
N PHE A 174 10.72 17.41 12.14
CA PHE A 174 9.41 17.19 11.52
C PHE A 174 8.92 18.41 10.72
N LYS A 175 9.77 19.43 10.59
CA LYS A 175 9.45 20.67 9.90
C LYS A 175 9.20 20.44 8.41
N THR A 176 8.32 21.26 7.82
CA THR A 176 8.12 21.32 6.36
C THR A 176 9.44 21.45 5.60
N TYR A 177 9.55 20.84 4.41
CA TYR A 177 10.74 20.88 3.52
C TYR A 177 12.07 20.42 4.13
N ASN A 178 12.03 19.62 5.20
CA ASN A 178 13.25 19.00 5.71
C ASN A 178 13.82 17.99 4.67
N HIS A 179 15.15 17.89 4.58
CA HIS A 179 15.86 16.91 3.74
C HIS A 179 15.38 15.46 3.96
N ARG A 180 14.87 15.13 5.16
CA ARG A 180 14.33 13.80 5.46
C ARG A 180 13.00 13.49 4.77
N LEU A 181 12.26 14.53 4.37
CA LEU A 181 11.00 14.43 3.66
C LEU A 181 11.19 14.54 2.14
N PHE A 182 12.39 14.92 1.70
CA PHE A 182 12.72 14.98 0.28
C PHE A 182 12.70 13.57 -0.32
N PHE A 183 11.88 13.38 -1.35
CA PHE A 183 11.79 12.16 -2.11
C PHE A 183 11.32 12.51 -3.52
N ASN A 184 12.22 12.41 -4.49
CA ASN A 184 11.85 12.53 -5.89
C ASN A 184 11.31 11.18 -6.39
N PHE A 185 10.00 11.12 -6.62
CA PHE A 185 9.31 9.94 -7.12
C PHE A 185 8.95 10.01 -8.61
N CYS A 186 9.57 10.93 -9.36
CA CYS A 186 9.55 10.93 -10.81
C CYS A 186 10.66 10.01 -11.32
N PRO A 187 10.35 8.78 -11.80
CA PRO A 187 11.38 7.92 -12.37
C PRO A 187 11.88 8.52 -13.69
N ALA A 188 13.19 8.43 -13.95
CA ALA A 188 13.71 8.68 -15.29
C ALA A 188 13.08 7.68 -16.27
N LEU A 189 12.62 8.17 -17.43
CA LEU A 189 12.00 7.35 -18.47
C LEU A 189 13.02 6.31 -18.97
N LYS A 190 12.93 5.07 -18.48
CA LYS A 190 13.71 3.95 -19.00
C LYS A 190 13.14 3.54 -20.37
N LYS A 191 13.99 3.45 -21.40
CA LYS A 191 13.61 2.84 -22.68
C LYS A 191 13.35 1.34 -22.44
N GLY A 192 12.21 0.83 -22.92
CA GLY A 192 11.84 -0.59 -22.77
C GLY A 192 11.21 -1.03 -21.44
N SER A 193 10.70 -0.12 -20.60
CA SER A 193 9.99 -0.48 -19.36
C SER A 193 8.79 -1.40 -19.60
N THR A 194 8.75 -2.56 -18.94
CA THR A 194 7.59 -3.46 -18.99
C THR A 194 6.46 -3.00 -18.05
N TYR A 195 5.27 -3.58 -18.20
CA TYR A 195 4.16 -3.34 -17.28
C TYR A 195 4.51 -3.71 -15.82
N GLU A 196 5.22 -4.84 -15.64
CA GLU A 196 5.61 -5.32 -14.32
C GLU A 196 6.59 -4.37 -13.64
N ASP A 197 7.56 -3.83 -14.39
CA ASP A 197 8.50 -2.82 -13.89
C ASP A 197 7.76 -1.58 -13.39
N GLU A 198 6.75 -1.13 -14.13
CA GLU A 198 5.95 0.04 -13.75
C GLU A 198 5.11 -0.22 -12.49
N ILE A 199 4.51 -1.41 -12.37
CA ILE A 199 3.79 -1.81 -11.15
C ILE A 199 4.73 -1.93 -9.95
N ASN A 200 5.92 -2.48 -10.15
CA ASN A 200 6.94 -2.57 -9.11
C ASN A 200 7.45 -1.19 -8.70
N ASN A 201 7.62 -0.26 -9.66
CA ASN A 201 7.92 1.14 -9.37
C ASN A 201 6.80 1.81 -8.56
N ILE A 202 5.53 1.59 -8.91
CA ILE A 202 4.39 2.14 -8.15
C ILE A 202 4.43 1.63 -6.69
N LYS A 203 4.62 0.32 -6.50
CA LYS A 203 4.75 -0.28 -5.17
C LYS A 203 5.95 0.29 -4.40
N TYR A 204 7.10 0.43 -5.06
CA TYR A 204 8.30 1.01 -4.47
C TYR A 204 8.07 2.45 -4.01
N VAL A 205 7.51 3.30 -4.87
CA VAL A 205 7.20 4.71 -4.55
C VAL A 205 6.28 4.80 -3.34
N ILE A 206 5.19 4.04 -3.32
CA ILE A 206 4.23 4.05 -2.21
C ILE A 206 4.88 3.52 -0.92
N SER A 207 5.66 2.45 -1.01
CA SER A 207 6.39 1.88 0.12
C SER A 207 7.36 2.90 0.72
N LYS A 208 8.15 3.57 -0.11
CA LYS A 208 9.11 4.61 0.31
C LYS A 208 8.42 5.81 0.94
N ILE A 209 7.32 6.29 0.37
CA ILE A 209 6.52 7.38 0.98
C ILE A 209 6.05 6.96 2.37
N ASN A 210 5.50 5.75 2.52
CA ASN A 210 5.03 5.26 3.82
C ASN A 210 6.18 5.06 4.83
N GLU A 211 7.35 4.60 4.38
CA GLU A 211 8.55 4.47 5.21
C GLU A 211 9.00 5.83 5.77
N ILE A 212 9.13 6.83 4.91
CA ILE A 212 9.50 8.21 5.29
C ILE A 212 8.50 8.76 6.30
N MET A 213 7.21 8.59 6.04
CA MET A 213 6.15 9.10 6.91
C MET A 213 6.12 8.39 8.27
N ALA A 214 6.37 7.08 8.31
CA ALA A 214 6.40 6.31 9.56
C ALA A 214 7.50 6.75 10.55
N HIS A 215 8.57 7.38 10.04
CA HIS A 215 9.68 7.90 10.85
C HIS A 215 9.60 9.41 11.12
N ASN A 216 8.87 10.15 10.28
CA ASN A 216 8.85 11.62 10.28
C ASN A 216 7.45 12.23 10.52
N SER A 217 6.41 11.44 10.79
CA SER A 217 5.10 11.92 11.25
C SER A 217 4.93 11.65 12.75
N PRO A 218 4.95 12.69 13.62
CA PRO A 218 4.58 12.56 15.02
C PRO A 218 3.25 11.84 15.23
N VAL A 219 2.23 12.13 14.40
CA VAL A 219 0.91 11.50 14.51
C VAL A 219 1.02 9.99 14.30
N LEU A 220 1.72 9.55 13.25
CA LEU A 220 1.90 8.11 13.00
C LEU A 220 2.75 7.42 14.06
N ILE A 221 3.76 8.11 14.61
CA ILE A 221 4.60 7.58 15.69
C ILE A 221 3.77 7.33 16.94
N VAL A 222 2.95 8.31 17.35
CA VAL A 222 2.06 8.19 18.52
C VAL A 222 1.02 7.10 18.30
N GLN A 223 0.38 7.05 17.12
CA GLN A 223 -0.56 5.97 16.78
C GLN A 223 0.10 4.60 16.86
N ARG A 224 1.34 4.44 16.37
CA ARG A 224 2.10 3.18 16.46
C ARG A 224 2.36 2.79 17.92
N TRP A 225 2.70 3.73 18.78
CA TRP A 225 2.90 3.48 20.21
C TRP A 225 1.61 3.04 20.91
N ILE A 226 0.50 3.73 20.64
CA ILE A 226 -0.82 3.39 21.20
C ILE A 226 -1.25 1.98 20.75
N ARG A 227 -1.15 1.68 19.45
CA ARG A 227 -1.47 0.33 18.92
C ARG A 227 -0.61 -0.74 19.59
N GLY A 228 0.71 -0.51 19.69
CA GLY A 228 1.62 -1.44 20.37
C GLY A 228 1.30 -1.63 21.85
N PHE A 229 0.91 -0.57 22.56
CA PHE A 229 0.46 -0.64 23.95
C PHE A 229 -0.83 -1.45 24.10
N LEU A 230 -1.84 -1.19 23.27
CA LEU A 230 -3.11 -1.92 23.27
C LEU A 230 -2.89 -3.41 22.99
N VAL A 231 -2.04 -3.74 22.01
CA VAL A 231 -1.68 -5.12 21.68
C VAL A 231 -0.96 -5.80 22.84
N ARG A 232 -0.02 -5.12 23.51
CA ARG A 232 0.63 -5.67 24.71
C ARG A 232 -0.35 -5.85 25.87
N LYS A 233 -1.30 -4.93 26.04
CA LYS A 233 -2.35 -5.05 27.07
C LYS A 233 -3.28 -6.23 26.79
N SER A 234 -3.73 -6.42 25.55
CA SER A 234 -4.57 -7.57 25.18
C SER A 234 -3.81 -8.91 25.25
N LEU A 235 -2.52 -8.92 24.90
CA LEU A 235 -1.68 -10.10 25.07
C LEU A 235 -1.30 -10.35 26.53
N SER A 236 -1.22 -9.32 27.37
CA SER A 236 -0.86 -9.48 28.78
C SER A 236 -1.86 -10.33 29.55
N SER A 237 -3.16 -10.27 29.23
CA SER A 237 -4.16 -11.17 29.79
C SER A 237 -3.95 -12.62 29.32
N LEU A 238 -3.55 -12.82 28.05
CA LEU A 238 -3.19 -14.14 27.51
C LEU A 238 -1.89 -14.69 28.13
N PHE A 239 -0.87 -13.85 28.33
CA PHE A 239 0.37 -14.23 29.01
C PHE A 239 0.16 -14.50 30.50
N LEU A 240 -0.70 -13.74 31.18
CA LEU A 240 -1.13 -14.05 32.55
C LEU A 240 -1.86 -15.39 32.60
N TYR A 241 -2.78 -15.65 31.67
CA TYR A 241 -3.48 -16.93 31.59
C TYR A 241 -2.53 -18.10 31.31
N LYS A 242 -1.58 -17.95 30.38
CA LYS A 242 -0.58 -18.98 30.06
C LYS A 242 0.40 -19.21 31.21
N LYS A 243 0.83 -18.15 31.91
CA LYS A 243 1.66 -18.25 33.12
C LYS A 243 0.91 -18.89 34.29
N HIS A 244 -0.39 -18.63 34.42
CA HIS A 244 -1.26 -19.34 35.37
C HIS A 244 -1.40 -20.81 34.99
N GLN A 245 -1.64 -21.15 33.72
CA GLN A 245 -1.68 -22.54 33.25
C GLN A 245 -0.36 -23.29 33.48
N GLU A 246 0.79 -22.69 33.15
CA GLU A 246 2.11 -23.29 33.42
C GLU A 246 2.35 -23.48 34.92
N LYS A 247 1.90 -22.53 35.77
CA LYS A 247 1.97 -22.67 37.23
C LYS A 247 1.05 -23.77 37.75
N PHE A 248 -0.16 -23.90 37.20
CA PHE A 248 -1.08 -25.00 37.50
C PHE A 248 -0.53 -26.36 37.05
N ILE A 249 0.04 -26.45 35.84
CA ILE A 249 0.65 -27.69 35.32
C ILE A 249 1.84 -28.10 36.21
N ASN A 250 2.73 -27.16 36.57
CA ASN A 250 3.83 -27.44 37.50
C ASN A 250 3.35 -27.83 38.91
N GLU A 251 2.27 -27.22 39.42
CA GLU A 251 1.66 -27.65 40.69
C GLU A 251 1.04 -29.06 40.61
N TYR A 252 0.46 -29.44 39.47
CA TYR A 252 -0.06 -30.79 39.26
C TYR A 252 1.06 -31.82 39.08
N GLU A 253 2.12 -31.51 38.34
CA GLU A 253 3.29 -32.38 38.18
C GLU A 253 4.01 -32.56 39.53
N THR A 254 4.22 -31.49 40.30
CA THR A 254 4.81 -31.61 41.64
C THR A 254 3.92 -32.38 42.62
N LYS A 255 2.59 -32.22 42.56
CA LYS A 255 1.64 -33.05 43.33
C LYS A 255 1.64 -34.50 42.89
N GLN A 256 1.70 -34.79 41.58
CA GLN A 256 1.78 -36.16 41.06
C GLN A 256 3.11 -36.82 41.43
N ILE A 257 4.23 -36.11 41.36
CA ILE A 257 5.54 -36.58 41.83
C ILE A 257 5.49 -36.86 43.34
N TYR A 258 4.86 -35.99 44.13
CA TYR A 258 4.71 -36.21 45.58
C TYR A 258 3.79 -37.40 45.90
N ILE A 259 2.72 -37.59 45.12
CA ILE A 259 1.80 -38.73 45.25
C ILE A 259 2.51 -40.03 44.84
N HIS A 260 3.25 -40.05 43.73
CA HIS A 260 4.03 -41.22 43.31
C HIS A 260 5.13 -41.55 44.30
N LYS A 261 5.87 -40.56 44.81
CA LYS A 261 6.90 -40.78 45.84
C LYS A 261 6.31 -41.35 47.13
N ARG A 262 5.10 -40.88 47.52
CA ARG A 262 4.36 -41.41 48.68
C ARG A 262 3.78 -42.80 48.43
N TYR A 263 3.42 -43.14 47.19
CA TYR A 263 2.98 -44.48 46.80
C TYR A 263 4.16 -45.46 46.73
N GLU A 264 5.30 -45.05 46.17
CA GLU A 264 6.54 -45.83 46.16
C GLU A 264 7.04 -46.08 47.58
N ASP A 265 7.08 -45.07 48.47
CA ASP A 265 7.45 -45.25 49.88
C ASP A 265 6.49 -46.18 50.65
N LYS A 266 5.23 -46.27 50.23
CA LYS A 266 4.22 -47.18 50.81
C LYS A 266 4.32 -48.59 50.23
N PHE A 267 4.55 -48.71 48.92
CA PHE A 267 4.81 -49.99 48.23
C PHE A 267 6.13 -50.62 48.70
N PHE A 268 7.19 -49.83 48.89
CA PHE A 268 8.47 -50.29 49.43
C PHE A 268 8.35 -50.70 50.91
N LYS A 269 7.50 -50.07 51.71
CA LYS A 269 7.24 -50.53 53.09
C LYS A 269 6.44 -51.83 53.14
N ASP A 270 5.48 -52.02 52.24
CA ASP A 270 4.63 -53.21 52.19
C ASP A 270 5.34 -54.42 51.54
N LEU A 271 6.31 -54.22 50.64
CA LEU A 271 7.11 -55.31 50.03
C LEU A 271 8.27 -55.82 50.89
N PHE A 272 8.87 -54.98 51.75
CA PHE A 272 10.08 -55.35 52.50
C PHE A 272 9.85 -55.70 53.98
N PHE A 273 8.64 -55.53 54.50
CA PHE A 273 8.28 -55.90 55.88
C PHE A 273 7.08 -56.86 55.96
N GLN A 274 7.23 -58.06 55.42
CA GLN A 274 6.52 -59.25 55.93
C GLN A 274 7.42 -60.49 55.94
N PRO A 275 7.95 -60.90 57.10
CA PRO A 275 8.39 -62.26 57.33
C PRO A 275 7.21 -63.13 57.76
N GLU A 276 6.80 -63.94 56.79
CA GLU A 276 6.11 -65.23 56.76
C GLU A 276 5.78 -65.97 58.06
N THR A 277 4.60 -66.58 58.00
CA THR A 277 3.97 -67.52 58.93
C THR A 277 4.76 -68.83 59.13
N ASN A 278 4.91 -69.29 60.38
CA ASN A 278 5.21 -70.70 60.65
C ASN A 278 3.96 -71.56 60.43
N ILE A 279 4.05 -72.47 59.45
CA ILE A 279 3.03 -73.46 59.08
C ILE A 279 3.22 -74.75 59.89
N THR A 280 2.15 -75.24 60.52
CA THR A 280 1.81 -76.67 60.71
C THR A 280 0.30 -76.72 61.00
N GLY A 281 -0.61 -77.47 60.38
CA GLY A 281 -0.59 -78.62 59.49
C GLY A 281 -1.85 -79.47 59.83
N LYS A 282 -2.61 -79.90 58.80
CA LYS A 282 -3.71 -80.92 58.71
C LYS A 282 -4.93 -80.34 57.99
N LEU A 283 -5.32 -80.68 56.74
CA LEU A 283 -5.44 -81.95 55.99
C LEU A 283 -6.71 -82.76 56.33
N ALA A 284 -7.78 -82.57 55.54
CA ALA A 284 -8.84 -83.54 55.20
C ALA A 284 -9.62 -82.98 54.00
N ARG A 285 -9.57 -83.57 52.80
CA ARG A 285 -10.52 -84.56 52.23
C ARG A 285 -11.99 -84.08 52.31
N TRP A 286 -12.85 -84.09 51.28
CA TRP A 286 -12.90 -84.79 50.00
C TRP A 286 -14.09 -84.23 49.16
N LYS A 287 -13.98 -84.38 47.84
CA LYS A 287 -15.03 -84.63 46.82
C LYS A 287 -16.12 -83.59 46.49
N HIS A 288 -16.13 -83.26 45.19
CA HIS A 288 -17.32 -83.00 44.38
C HIS A 288 -18.38 -84.10 44.56
N GLU A 289 -19.60 -83.74 44.91
CA GLU A 289 -20.71 -83.40 43.99
C GLU A 289 -21.67 -82.43 44.70
#